data_AF-A0A832TYL6-F1
#
_entry.id   AF-A0A832TYL6-F1
#
_cell.length_a   1.000
_cell.length_b   1.000
_cell.length_c   1.000
_cell.angle_alpha   90.00
_cell.angle_beta   90.00
_cell.angle_gamma   90.00
#
_symmetry.space_group_name_H-M   'P 1'
#
loop_
_entity.id
_entity.type
_entity.pdbx_description
1 polymer ?
#
loop_
_entity_poly.entity_id
_entity_poly.type
_entity_poly.pdbx_seq_one_letter_code
_entity_poly.pdbx_strand_id
1 'polypeptide(L)'
;QVHIDETYDCHMVTPLPANSFFRQISHALAANLSLKGIMDVEAIFGPKGLKVIEIDARFPSQTPTVVYYSSGINLIELLFRAFTDGIEETGSFPENKYCIYEHLMLGENGILVPVGEQVLSMGSDYGKFYEEPGIEIFLCKGENPVFTLIFWGKDREEAGAKKCKGLSVLKDRFGAAV
;
A
#
# COMPACT_ATOMS: atom_id res chain seq x y z
N GLN A 1 3.08 4.25 6.22
CA GLN A 1 4.33 3.64 6.65
C GLN A 1 4.62 2.52 5.70
N VAL A 2 5.79 2.59 5.09
CA VAL A 2 6.38 1.54 4.28
C VAL A 2 7.16 0.64 5.24
N HIS A 3 6.91 -0.67 5.20
CA HIS A 3 7.63 -1.67 5.96
C HIS A 3 8.51 -2.44 4.98
N ILE A 4 9.81 -2.39 5.24
CA ILE A 4 10.85 -3.00 4.41
C ILE A 4 11.37 -4.28 5.07
N ASP A 5 11.74 -5.26 4.26
CA ASP A 5 12.40 -6.47 4.72
C ASP A 5 13.94 -6.31 4.78
N GLU A 6 14.65 -7.40 5.06
CA GLU A 6 16.12 -7.42 5.15
C GLU A 6 16.82 -7.16 3.80
N THR A 7 16.09 -7.28 2.69
CA THR A 7 16.59 -7.01 1.33
C THR A 7 16.26 -5.58 0.85
N TYR A 8 15.71 -4.75 1.75
CA TYR A 8 15.25 -3.38 1.47
C TYR A 8 14.07 -3.31 0.50
N ASP A 9 13.30 -4.39 0.36
CA ASP A 9 12.09 -4.43 -0.47
C ASP A 9 10.84 -4.19 0.40
N CYS A 10 9.85 -3.47 -0.15
CA CYS A 10 8.62 -3.17 0.57
C CYS A 10 7.66 -4.36 0.52
N HIS A 11 7.41 -4.98 1.68
CA HIS A 11 6.48 -6.10 1.81
C HIS A 11 5.12 -5.70 2.43
N MET A 12 5.02 -4.50 3.02
CA MET A 12 3.78 -4.01 3.64
C MET A 12 3.68 -2.49 3.65
N VAL A 13 2.46 -1.97 3.50
CA VAL A 13 2.13 -0.56 3.63
C VAL A 13 0.91 -0.38 4.56
N THR A 14 1.01 0.58 5.48
CA THR A 14 -0.11 1.04 6.34
C THR A 14 -0.25 2.55 6.28
N PRO A 15 -1.40 3.18 6.62
CA PRO A 15 -1.50 4.63 6.66
C PRO A 15 -0.76 5.20 7.87
N LEU A 16 -0.40 6.48 7.80
CA LEU A 16 0.17 7.24 8.91
C LEU A 16 -0.67 8.49 9.18
N PRO A 17 -0.71 8.98 10.44
CA PRO A 17 -1.23 10.30 10.73
C PRO A 17 -0.51 11.38 9.92
N ALA A 18 -1.20 12.49 9.66
CA ALA A 18 -0.65 13.60 8.90
C ALA A 18 0.61 14.17 9.59
N ASN A 19 1.67 14.37 8.81
CA ASN A 19 2.88 15.09 9.23
C ASN A 19 2.95 16.41 8.46
N SER A 20 2.71 17.53 9.14
CA SER A 20 2.65 18.86 8.51
C SER A 20 3.95 19.24 7.80
N PHE A 21 5.10 18.92 8.40
CA PHE A 21 6.41 19.20 7.82
C PHE A 21 6.64 18.39 6.55
N PHE A 22 6.29 17.10 6.54
CA PHE A 22 6.44 16.28 5.34
C PHE A 22 5.49 16.69 4.21
N ARG A 23 4.26 17.11 4.55
CA ARG A 23 3.32 17.69 3.58
C ARG A 23 3.86 18.97 2.95
N GLN A 24 4.44 19.86 3.74
CA GLN A 24 5.06 21.10 3.24
C GLN A 24 6.23 20.82 2.30
N ILE A 25 7.11 19.87 2.65
CA ILE A 25 8.22 19.46 1.76
C ILE A 25 7.67 18.88 0.45
N SER A 26 6.70 17.97 0.53
CA SER A 26 6.12 17.32 -0.66
C SER A 26 5.43 18.33 -1.59
N HIS A 27 4.71 19.30 -1.00
CA HIS A 27 4.11 20.40 -1.74
C HIS A 27 5.17 21.27 -2.42
N ALA A 28 6.20 21.69 -1.68
CA ALA A 28 7.29 22.49 -2.24
C ALA A 28 8.00 21.78 -3.40
N LEU A 29 8.24 20.47 -3.31
CA LEU A 29 8.82 19.68 -4.40
C LEU A 29 7.94 19.71 -5.66
N ALA A 30 6.64 19.40 -5.53
CA ALA A 30 5.71 19.39 -6.65
C ALA A 30 5.55 20.79 -7.28
N ALA A 31 5.43 21.83 -6.46
CA ALA A 31 5.27 23.21 -6.90
C ALA A 31 6.49 23.74 -7.67
N ASN A 32 7.70 23.46 -7.18
CA ASN A 32 8.93 23.92 -7.84
C ASN A 32 9.20 23.18 -9.17
N LEU A 33 8.67 21.96 -9.32
CA LEU A 33 8.69 21.24 -10.60
C LEU A 33 7.56 21.67 -11.55
N SER A 34 6.60 22.48 -11.09
CA SER A 34 5.34 22.73 -11.80
C SER A 34 4.66 21.43 -12.22
N LEU A 35 4.63 20.45 -11.30
CA LEU A 35 4.20 19.09 -11.59
C LEU A 35 2.77 19.07 -12.16
N LYS A 36 2.63 18.58 -13.40
CA LYS A 36 1.36 18.19 -14.01
C LYS A 36 1.35 16.67 -14.18
N GLY A 37 0.90 15.97 -13.15
CA GLY A 37 0.96 14.52 -13.08
C GLY A 37 0.80 14.02 -11.65
N ILE A 38 1.37 12.85 -11.38
CA ILE A 38 1.46 12.27 -10.04
C ILE A 38 2.94 12.01 -9.73
N MET A 39 3.29 12.21 -8.46
CA MET A 39 4.61 11.93 -7.93
C MET A 39 4.46 11.53 -6.47
N ASP A 40 5.11 10.44 -6.06
CA ASP A 40 5.32 10.13 -4.66
C ASP A 40 6.68 10.66 -4.17
N VAL A 41 6.74 10.85 -2.86
CA VAL A 41 7.93 11.33 -2.15
C VAL A 41 8.18 10.34 -1.04
N GLU A 42 9.37 9.75 -0.99
CA GLU A 42 9.75 8.87 0.08
C GLU A 42 10.75 9.54 1.02
N ALA A 43 10.59 9.28 2.31
CA ALA A 43 11.43 9.87 3.33
C ALA A 43 11.64 8.92 4.51
N ILE A 44 12.82 9.00 5.10
CA ILE A 44 13.17 8.32 6.34
C ILE A 44 13.09 9.33 7.48
N PHE A 45 12.30 9.01 8.51
CA PHE A 45 12.27 9.77 9.76
C PHE A 45 13.23 9.15 10.78
N GLY A 46 14.49 9.60 10.73
CA GLY A 46 15.56 9.08 11.58
C GLY A 46 15.84 9.95 12.82
N PRO A 47 16.84 9.58 13.64
CA PRO A 47 17.22 10.33 14.84
C PRO A 47 17.63 11.79 14.60
N LYS A 48 18.01 12.14 13.37
CA LYS A 48 18.39 13.50 12.93
C LYS A 48 17.27 14.21 12.16
N GLY A 49 16.04 13.75 12.30
CA GLY A 49 14.86 14.29 11.63
C GLY A 49 14.58 13.65 10.27
N LEU A 50 13.64 14.27 9.55
CA LEU A 50 13.14 13.77 8.27
C LEU A 50 14.13 14.06 7.14
N LYS A 51 14.43 13.03 6.34
CA LYS A 51 15.26 13.11 5.14
C LYS A 51 14.49 12.49 3.97
N VAL A 52 14.20 13.30 2.95
CA VAL A 52 13.70 12.80 1.66
C VAL A 52 14.83 12.00 1.01
N ILE A 53 14.50 10.80 0.53
CA ILE A 53 15.46 9.88 -0.08
C ILE A 53 15.24 9.73 -1.58
N GLU A 54 13.99 9.78 -2.05
CA GLU A 54 13.65 9.74 -3.47
C GLU A 54 12.34 10.48 -3.79
N ILE A 55 12.17 10.76 -5.07
CA ILE A 55 10.92 11.20 -5.68
C ILE A 55 10.72 10.42 -6.98
N ASP A 56 9.49 10.02 -7.25
CA ASP A 56 9.18 9.23 -8.45
C ASP A 56 7.97 9.81 -9.18
N ALA A 57 8.23 10.46 -10.32
CA ALA A 57 7.20 11.12 -11.13
C ALA A 57 6.46 10.15 -12.06
N ARG A 58 5.85 9.12 -11.46
CA ARG A 58 5.11 8.03 -12.10
C ARG A 58 3.96 7.57 -11.20
N PHE A 59 2.99 6.83 -11.74
CA PHE A 59 1.96 6.23 -10.90
C PHE A 59 2.58 5.13 -10.02
N PRO A 60 2.50 5.20 -8.68
CA PRO A 60 3.15 4.23 -7.81
C PRO A 60 2.32 2.95 -7.66
N SER A 61 2.98 1.86 -7.28
CA SER A 61 2.34 0.63 -6.81
C SER A 61 2.06 0.70 -5.30
N GLN A 62 1.33 -0.28 -4.77
CA GLN A 62 0.98 -0.50 -3.34
C GLN A 62 0.26 0.66 -2.62
N THR A 63 0.93 1.80 -2.45
CA THR A 63 0.47 2.96 -1.70
C THR A 63 -0.87 3.53 -2.18
N PRO A 64 -1.24 3.54 -3.49
CA PRO A 64 -2.55 4.03 -3.90
C PRO A 64 -3.71 3.26 -3.29
N THR A 65 -3.56 1.95 -3.09
CA THR A 65 -4.57 1.10 -2.46
C THR A 65 -4.80 1.51 -1.02
N VAL A 66 -3.71 1.75 -0.27
CA VAL A 66 -3.79 2.21 1.11
C VAL A 66 -4.40 3.61 1.18
N VAL A 67 -4.01 4.53 0.29
CA VAL A 67 -4.60 5.87 0.19
C VAL A 67 -6.10 5.78 -0.07
N TYR A 68 -6.53 4.93 -0.99
CA TYR A 68 -7.94 4.75 -1.32
C TYR A 68 -8.75 4.33 -0.08
N TYR A 69 -8.37 3.25 0.59
CA TYR A 69 -9.14 2.77 1.74
C TYR A 69 -9.01 3.64 2.99
N SER A 70 -7.85 4.28 3.23
CA SER A 70 -7.63 5.09 4.43
C SER A 70 -8.22 6.50 4.34
N SER A 71 -8.22 7.10 3.15
CA SER A 71 -8.61 8.51 2.94
C SER A 71 -9.85 8.69 2.07
N GLY A 72 -10.26 7.67 1.31
CA GLY A 72 -11.34 7.78 0.33
C GLY A 72 -10.93 8.46 -0.98
N ILE A 73 -9.65 8.82 -1.15
CA ILE A 73 -9.16 9.43 -2.38
C ILE A 73 -8.74 8.35 -3.38
N ASN A 74 -9.36 8.37 -4.56
CA ASN A 74 -8.91 7.60 -5.70
C ASN A 74 -7.85 8.39 -6.49
N LEU A 75 -6.59 7.94 -6.45
CA LEU A 75 -5.49 8.62 -7.12
C LEU A 75 -5.57 8.58 -8.65
N ILE A 76 -6.25 7.59 -9.24
CA ILE A 76 -6.48 7.55 -10.69
C ILE A 76 -7.44 8.66 -11.11
N GLU A 77 -8.53 8.85 -10.37
CA GLU A 77 -9.48 9.93 -10.63
C GLU A 77 -8.83 11.31 -10.43
N LEU A 78 -8.03 11.46 -9.37
CA LEU A 78 -7.32 12.71 -9.10
C LEU A 78 -6.29 13.04 -10.20
N LEU A 79 -5.54 12.03 -10.66
CA LEU A 79 -4.62 12.17 -11.78
C LEU A 79 -5.37 12.56 -13.06
N PHE A 80 -6.49 11.91 -13.36
CA PHE A 80 -7.31 12.24 -14.53
C PHE A 80 -7.81 13.69 -14.50
N ARG A 81 -8.28 14.16 -13.33
CA ARG A 81 -8.69 15.56 -13.11
C ARG A 81 -7.55 16.55 -13.36
N ALA A 82 -6.32 16.23 -12.93
CA ALA A 82 -5.15 17.08 -13.17
C ALA A 82 -4.85 17.35 -14.65
N PHE A 83 -5.32 16.48 -15.56
CA PHE A 83 -5.18 16.65 -17.00
C PHE A 83 -6.42 17.23 -17.70
N THR A 84 -7.55 17.31 -17.00
CA THR A 84 -8.85 17.75 -17.55
C THR A 84 -9.32 19.04 -16.90
N ASP A 85 -9.93 18.94 -15.72
CA ASP A 85 -10.59 20.05 -15.03
C ASP A 85 -9.65 20.86 -14.10
N GLY A 86 -8.46 20.31 -13.83
CA GLY A 86 -7.56 20.80 -12.80
C GLY A 86 -7.78 20.11 -11.44
N ILE A 87 -6.92 20.43 -10.47
CA ILE A 87 -7.00 19.93 -9.10
C ILE A 87 -7.01 21.09 -8.12
N GLU A 88 -7.73 20.92 -7.01
CA GLU A 88 -7.71 21.84 -5.88
C GLU A 88 -6.94 21.20 -4.72
N GLU A 89 -6.17 22.01 -4.00
CA GLU A 89 -5.53 21.56 -2.77
C GLU A 89 -6.58 21.36 -1.68
N THR A 90 -6.62 20.16 -1.08
CA THR A 90 -7.55 19.88 0.02
C THR A 90 -6.81 19.77 1.36
N GLY A 91 -7.41 20.38 2.39
CA GLY A 91 -6.96 20.27 3.78
C GLY A 91 -7.60 19.10 4.54
N SER A 92 -8.65 18.50 4.00
CA SER A 92 -9.42 17.42 4.59
C SER A 92 -9.50 16.21 3.67
N PHE A 93 -9.62 15.03 4.29
CA PHE A 93 -9.83 13.77 3.60
C PHE A 93 -11.28 13.33 3.80
N PRO A 94 -11.92 12.71 2.78
CA PRO A 94 -13.26 12.14 2.89
C PRO A 94 -13.40 11.13 4.04
N GLU A 95 -12.34 10.37 4.30
CA GLU A 95 -12.31 9.29 5.29
C GLU A 95 -11.08 9.39 6.19
N ASN A 96 -11.17 8.76 7.36
CA ASN A 96 -10.05 8.56 8.28
C ASN A 96 -10.10 7.13 8.82
N LYS A 97 -9.78 6.19 7.94
CA LYS A 97 -9.82 4.74 8.18
C LYS A 97 -8.42 4.14 8.26
N TYR A 98 -8.33 2.88 8.65
CA TYR A 98 -7.08 2.13 8.65
C TYR A 98 -7.07 1.06 7.56
N CYS A 99 -5.92 0.88 6.92
CA CYS A 99 -5.72 -0.14 5.89
C CYS A 99 -4.38 -0.84 6.10
N ILE A 100 -4.31 -2.14 5.87
CA ILE A 100 -3.10 -2.94 5.83
C ILE A 100 -3.03 -3.53 4.44
N TYR A 101 -1.95 -3.23 3.72
CA TYR A 101 -1.61 -3.85 2.45
C TYR A 101 -0.33 -4.63 2.64
N GLU A 102 -0.28 -5.91 2.28
CA GLU A 102 0.95 -6.71 2.40
C GLU A 102 1.05 -7.84 1.37
N HIS A 103 2.25 -8.40 1.28
CA HIS A 103 2.60 -9.49 0.38
C HIS A 103 3.12 -10.68 1.19
N LEU A 104 2.47 -11.84 1.05
CA LEU A 104 2.87 -13.09 1.70
C LEU A 104 3.04 -14.19 0.66
N MET A 105 4.25 -14.73 0.55
CA MET A 105 4.55 -15.90 -0.25
C MET A 105 4.17 -17.17 0.52
N LEU A 106 3.54 -18.14 -0.16
CA LEU A 106 3.35 -19.48 0.35
C LEU A 106 4.65 -20.27 0.14
N GLY A 107 5.46 -20.35 1.19
CA GLY A 107 6.71 -21.11 1.22
C GLY A 107 6.48 -22.61 1.41
N GLU A 108 7.60 -23.34 1.56
CA GLU A 108 7.57 -24.78 1.82
C GLU A 108 6.75 -25.12 3.07
N ASN A 109 6.06 -26.27 3.03
CA ASN A 109 5.19 -26.76 4.10
C ASN A 109 4.04 -25.81 4.49
N GLY A 110 3.68 -24.86 3.61
CA GLY A 110 2.57 -23.94 3.80
C GLY A 110 2.89 -22.73 4.68
N ILE A 111 4.16 -22.47 5.01
CA ILE A 111 4.54 -21.31 5.83
C ILE A 111 4.35 -20.03 5.01
N LEU A 112 3.66 -19.03 5.57
CA LEU A 112 3.56 -17.70 4.95
C LEU A 112 4.80 -16.86 5.28
N VAL A 113 5.47 -16.36 4.24
CA VAL A 113 6.70 -15.57 4.35
C VAL A 113 6.47 -14.18 3.75
N PRO A 114 6.76 -13.08 4.48
CA PRO A 114 6.73 -11.74 3.91
C PRO A 114 7.73 -11.61 2.77
N VAL A 115 7.29 -11.05 1.64
CA VAL A 115 8.13 -10.80 0.46
C VAL A 115 7.78 -9.46 -0.15
N GLY A 116 8.74 -8.77 -0.78
CA GLY A 116 8.45 -7.52 -1.48
C GLY A 116 8.04 -7.68 -2.95
N GLU A 117 8.00 -6.57 -3.68
CA GLU A 117 7.52 -6.51 -5.07
C GLU A 117 8.45 -7.22 -6.06
N GLN A 118 9.75 -7.36 -5.75
CA GLN A 118 10.66 -8.08 -6.62
C GLN A 118 10.22 -9.54 -6.79
N VAL A 119 9.81 -10.19 -5.70
CA VAL A 119 9.27 -11.56 -5.74
C VAL A 119 7.94 -11.62 -6.48
N LEU A 120 7.04 -10.68 -6.20
CA LEU A 120 5.74 -10.59 -6.85
C LEU A 120 5.88 -10.45 -8.38
N SER A 121 6.89 -9.70 -8.85
CA SER A 121 7.14 -9.43 -10.27
C SER A 121 7.60 -10.66 -11.08
N MET A 122 8.07 -11.71 -10.41
CA MET A 122 8.45 -12.99 -11.04
C MET A 122 7.25 -13.90 -11.29
N GLY A 123 6.05 -13.49 -10.88
CA GLY A 123 4.83 -14.23 -11.11
C GLY A 123 4.44 -14.35 -12.59
N SER A 124 3.58 -15.31 -12.86
CA SER A 124 3.11 -15.68 -14.21
C SER A 124 1.68 -15.20 -14.50
N ASP A 125 0.86 -15.03 -13.47
CA ASP A 125 -0.54 -14.62 -13.56
C ASP A 125 -0.97 -13.98 -12.25
N TYR A 126 -1.67 -12.85 -12.30
CA TYR A 126 -2.06 -12.09 -11.12
C TYR A 126 -3.53 -11.68 -11.20
N GLY A 127 -4.32 -12.11 -10.22
CA GLY A 127 -5.76 -11.89 -10.24
C GLY A 127 -6.43 -12.01 -8.89
N LYS A 128 -7.69 -11.57 -8.82
CA LYS A 128 -8.49 -11.60 -7.59
C LYS A 128 -8.76 -13.04 -7.19
N PHE A 129 -8.48 -13.36 -5.94
CA PHE A 129 -8.64 -14.71 -5.37
C PHE A 129 -9.83 -14.79 -4.42
N TYR A 130 -9.99 -13.78 -3.56
CA TYR A 130 -11.04 -13.75 -2.55
C TYR A 130 -11.43 -12.32 -2.20
N GLU A 131 -12.70 -12.13 -1.85
CA GLU A 131 -13.22 -10.86 -1.35
C GLU A 131 -14.39 -11.08 -0.40
N GLU A 132 -14.41 -10.26 0.65
CA GLU A 132 -15.57 -10.03 1.51
C GLU A 132 -15.46 -8.62 2.11
N PRO A 133 -16.48 -8.10 2.82
CA PRO A 133 -16.40 -6.77 3.41
C PRO A 133 -15.18 -6.57 4.34
N GLY A 134 -14.26 -5.69 3.93
CA GLY A 134 -13.02 -5.38 4.66
C GLY A 134 -11.83 -6.25 4.31
N ILE A 135 -11.94 -7.16 3.33
CA ILE A 135 -10.89 -8.08 2.92
C ILE A 135 -10.89 -8.23 1.39
N GLU A 136 -9.73 -7.99 0.78
CA GLU A 136 -9.42 -8.47 -0.57
C GLU A 136 -8.12 -9.26 -0.56
N ILE A 137 -8.10 -10.33 -1.34
CA ILE A 137 -6.92 -11.17 -1.54
C ILE A 137 -6.76 -11.36 -3.04
N PHE A 138 -5.56 -11.06 -3.53
CA PHE A 138 -5.11 -11.38 -4.89
C PHE A 138 -4.07 -12.48 -4.81
N LEU A 139 -4.06 -13.34 -5.83
CA LEU A 139 -3.10 -14.42 -5.98
C LEU A 139 -2.24 -14.16 -7.20
N CYS A 140 -0.94 -14.09 -6.97
CA CYS A 140 0.10 -14.14 -7.98
C CYS A 140 0.61 -15.57 -8.08
N LYS A 141 0.34 -16.24 -9.21
CA LYS A 141 0.77 -17.61 -9.47
C LYS A 141 2.23 -17.63 -9.91
N GLY A 142 2.97 -18.64 -9.48
CA GLY A 142 4.36 -18.87 -9.87
C GLY A 142 4.86 -20.17 -9.25
N GLU A 143 6.18 -20.36 -9.25
CA GLU A 143 6.82 -21.47 -8.52
C GLU A 143 6.45 -21.44 -7.03
N ASN A 144 6.52 -20.26 -6.42
CA ASN A 144 6.02 -19.98 -5.07
C ASN A 144 4.89 -18.95 -5.16
N PRO A 145 3.62 -19.34 -4.93
CA PRO A 145 2.50 -18.42 -5.02
C PRO A 145 2.60 -17.28 -4.00
N VAL A 146 2.30 -16.05 -4.43
CA VAL A 146 2.29 -14.87 -3.55
C VAL A 146 0.87 -14.34 -3.42
N PHE A 147 0.45 -14.07 -2.19
CA PHE A 147 -0.81 -13.43 -1.88
C PHE A 147 -0.58 -11.94 -1.60
N THR A 148 -1.27 -11.08 -2.34
CA THR A 148 -1.42 -9.68 -1.98
C THR A 148 -2.69 -9.53 -1.15
N LEU A 149 -2.54 -9.05 0.07
CA LEU A 149 -3.58 -9.00 1.07
C LEU A 149 -3.92 -7.54 1.40
N ILE A 150 -5.20 -7.22 1.38
CA ILE A 150 -5.70 -5.87 1.63
C ILE A 150 -6.80 -5.97 2.69
N PHE A 151 -6.59 -5.30 3.81
CA PHE A 151 -7.51 -5.31 4.94
C PHE A 151 -7.82 -3.88 5.36
N TRP A 152 -9.10 -3.53 5.49
CA TRP A 152 -9.48 -2.19 5.93
C TRP A 152 -10.61 -2.21 6.95
N GLY A 153 -10.62 -1.17 7.79
CA GLY A 153 -11.58 -0.98 8.87
C GLY A 153 -11.59 0.46 9.36
N LYS A 154 -12.50 0.80 10.27
CA LYS A 154 -12.63 2.15 10.85
C LYS A 154 -11.37 2.56 11.62
N ASP A 155 -10.63 1.59 12.15
CA ASP A 155 -9.43 1.78 12.95
C ASP A 155 -8.49 0.58 12.79
N ARG A 156 -7.34 0.66 13.46
CA ARG A 156 -6.29 -0.37 13.43
C ARG A 156 -6.77 -1.71 14.00
N GLU A 157 -7.66 -1.69 14.99
CA GLU A 157 -8.17 -2.91 15.63
C GLU A 157 -9.07 -3.68 14.66
N GLU A 158 -10.01 -2.99 14.01
CA GLU A 158 -10.90 -3.61 13.04
C GLU A 158 -10.12 -4.15 11.83
N ALA A 159 -9.18 -3.37 11.27
CA ALA A 159 -8.33 -3.84 10.19
C ALA A 159 -7.47 -5.05 10.61
N GLY A 160 -7.00 -5.09 11.86
CA GLY A 160 -6.31 -6.24 12.44
C GLY A 160 -7.20 -7.48 12.56
N ALA A 161 -8.45 -7.32 12.96
CA ALA A 161 -9.42 -8.41 12.99
C ALA A 161 -9.72 -8.95 11.59
N LYS A 162 -9.80 -8.07 10.58
CA LYS A 162 -9.93 -8.45 9.16
C LYS A 162 -8.70 -9.22 8.67
N LYS A 163 -7.49 -8.79 9.04
CA LYS A 163 -6.25 -9.53 8.77
C LYS A 163 -6.29 -10.94 9.34
N CYS A 164 -6.65 -11.10 10.63
CA CYS A 164 -6.76 -12.43 11.25
C CYS A 164 -7.73 -13.35 10.49
N LYS A 165 -8.88 -12.81 10.06
CA LYS A 165 -9.85 -13.57 9.27
C LYS A 165 -9.34 -13.89 7.85
N GLY A 166 -8.66 -12.96 7.19
CA GLY A 166 -8.06 -13.22 5.87
C GLY A 166 -7.00 -14.32 5.92
N LEU A 167 -6.17 -14.31 6.97
CA LEU A 167 -5.17 -15.36 7.19
C LEU A 167 -5.82 -16.72 7.50
N SER A 168 -6.96 -16.76 8.21
CA SER A 168 -7.69 -18.03 8.41
C SER A 168 -8.23 -18.59 7.09
N VAL A 169 -8.67 -17.74 6.16
CA VAL A 169 -9.08 -18.18 4.81
C VAL A 169 -7.93 -18.85 4.06
N LEU A 170 -6.70 -18.32 4.16
CA LEU A 170 -5.53 -18.95 3.56
C LEU A 170 -5.17 -20.26 4.25
N LYS A 171 -5.22 -20.29 5.59
CA LYS A 171 -5.00 -21.50 6.38
C LYS A 171 -5.96 -22.63 5.99
N ASP A 172 -7.25 -22.34 5.91
CA ASP A 172 -8.27 -23.35 5.62
C ASP A 172 -8.19 -23.89 4.19
N ARG A 173 -7.79 -23.04 3.22
CA ARG A 173 -7.74 -23.41 1.80
C ARG A 173 -6.41 -24.02 1.35
N PHE A 174 -5.30 -23.61 1.96
CA PHE A 174 -3.95 -24.00 1.53
C PHE A 174 -3.15 -24.74 2.61
N GLY A 175 -3.75 -25.00 3.78
CA GLY A 175 -3.02 -25.55 4.93
C GLY A 175 -1.96 -24.58 5.46
N ALA A 176 -2.14 -23.28 5.21
CA ALA A 176 -1.11 -22.29 5.52
C ALA A 176 -0.85 -22.19 7.03
N ALA A 177 0.42 -22.26 7.42
CA ALA A 177 0.89 -21.95 8.76
C ALA A 177 1.16 -20.45 8.84
N VAL A 178 0.43 -19.79 9.74
CA VAL A 178 0.53 -18.35 10.04
C VAL A 178 1.43 -18.15 11.23
#